data_AF-A0A966WN98-F1
#
_entry.id   AF-A0A966WN98-F1
#
_cell.length_a   1.000
_cell.length_b   1.000
_cell.length_c   1.000
_cell.angle_alpha   90.00
_cell.angle_beta   90.00
_cell.angle_gamma   90.00
#
_symmetry.space_group_name_H-M   'P 1'
#
loop_
_entity.id
_entity.type
_entity.pdbx_description
1 polymer ?
#
loop_
_entity_poly.entity_id
_entity_poly.type
_entity_poly.pdbx_seq_one_letter_code
_entity_poly.pdbx_strand_id
1 'polypeptide(L)'
;MKKTTKVLGAAASAAIFAVGAAVSAPAVQAMDGNTSLASVLDVGNAEFDNSSKDFDILTKAAEAVLAAKPDSPVALLADGDTALTVFAPTDKAFKNLASALA
;
A
#
# COMPACT_ATOMS: atom_id res chain seq x y z
N MET A 1 -16.04 -3.30 72.17
CA MET A 1 -16.19 -1.92 71.67
C MET A 1 -16.04 -1.93 70.16
N LYS A 2 -16.93 -1.20 69.49
CA LYS A 2 -17.16 -1.10 68.04
C LYS A 2 -15.90 -0.67 67.28
N LYS A 3 -15.66 -1.25 66.09
CA LYS A 3 -15.39 -0.49 64.85
C LYS A 3 -15.98 -1.23 63.65
N THR A 4 -17.02 -0.63 63.10
CA THR A 4 -17.76 -0.97 61.88
C THR A 4 -17.11 -0.30 60.66
N THR A 5 -16.96 -1.01 59.53
CA THR A 5 -16.96 -0.38 58.20
C THR A 5 -17.49 -1.34 57.12
N LYS A 6 -18.81 -1.26 56.85
CA LYS A 6 -19.49 -1.00 55.56
C LYS A 6 -18.57 -0.91 54.29
N VAL A 7 -18.88 -1.36 53.07
CA VAL A 7 -20.14 -1.49 52.29
C VAL A 7 -19.89 -2.38 51.05
N LEU A 8 -20.88 -3.23 50.75
CA LEU A 8 -21.51 -3.56 49.46
C LEU A 8 -20.73 -3.36 48.13
N GLY A 9 -20.55 -4.45 47.37
CA GLY A 9 -20.29 -4.41 45.93
C GLY A 9 -21.27 -5.34 45.21
N ALA A 10 -22.28 -4.76 44.56
CA ALA A 10 -23.31 -5.47 43.81
C ALA A 10 -22.74 -6.06 42.50
N ALA A 11 -23.16 -7.29 42.19
CA ALA A 11 -22.91 -7.92 40.90
C ALA A 11 -23.72 -7.24 39.80
N ALA A 12 -23.07 -6.86 38.70
CA ALA A 12 -23.73 -6.49 37.46
C ALA A 12 -23.03 -7.22 36.30
N SER A 13 -23.73 -8.22 35.75
CA SER A 13 -23.38 -8.88 34.50
C SER A 13 -23.62 -7.90 33.35
N ALA A 14 -22.58 -7.60 32.56
CA ALA A 14 -22.71 -6.86 31.30
C ALA A 14 -22.27 -7.75 30.14
N ALA A 15 -23.21 -8.05 29.25
CA ALA A 15 -22.99 -8.79 28.01
C ALA A 15 -22.05 -8.00 27.09
N ILE A 16 -20.98 -8.64 26.63
CA ILE A 16 -20.04 -8.06 25.68
C ILE A 16 -20.63 -8.22 24.28
N PHE A 17 -21.19 -7.15 23.72
CA PHE A 17 -21.43 -7.06 22.28
C PHE A 17 -20.07 -6.94 21.58
N ALA A 18 -19.68 -7.97 20.83
CA ALA A 18 -18.53 -7.91 19.94
C ALA A 18 -18.84 -6.98 18.77
N VAL A 19 -18.55 -5.69 18.94
CA VAL A 19 -18.50 -4.71 17.84
C VAL A 19 -17.28 -5.08 17.01
N GLY A 20 -17.51 -5.66 15.83
CA GLY A 20 -16.47 -5.82 14.82
C GLY A 20 -15.94 -4.44 14.46
N ALA A 21 -14.73 -4.12 14.92
CA ALA A 21 -14.04 -2.91 14.53
C ALA A 21 -13.69 -3.02 13.04
N ALA A 22 -14.51 -2.40 12.18
CA ALA A 22 -14.11 -2.10 10.82
C ALA A 22 -12.90 -1.16 10.92
N VAL A 23 -11.71 -1.70 10.68
CA VAL A 23 -10.50 -0.88 10.54
C VAL A 23 -10.62 -0.11 9.23
N SER A 24 -10.98 1.16 9.32
CA SER A 24 -10.95 2.07 8.19
C SER A 24 -9.49 2.19 7.72
N ALA A 25 -9.18 1.73 6.50
CA ALA A 25 -7.89 2.04 5.90
C ALA A 25 -7.77 3.58 5.75
N PRO A 26 -6.59 4.17 5.96
CA PRO A 26 -6.40 5.59 5.73
C PRO A 26 -6.77 5.90 4.27
N ALA A 27 -7.73 6.80 4.06
CA ALA A 27 -8.03 7.32 2.73
C ALA A 27 -6.93 8.31 2.36
N VAL A 28 -5.98 7.87 1.52
CA VAL A 28 -5.03 8.78 0.88
C VAL A 28 -5.81 9.61 -0.13
N GLN A 29 -5.81 10.93 0.05
CA GLN A 29 -6.29 11.85 -0.97
C GLN A 29 -5.31 11.82 -2.14
N ALA A 30 -5.82 11.69 -3.37
CA ALA A 30 -5.01 11.92 -4.54
C ALA A 30 -4.41 13.33 -4.46
N MET A 31 -3.13 13.47 -4.77
CA MET A 31 -2.48 14.79 -4.77
C MET A 31 -3.16 15.68 -5.82
N ASP A 32 -3.41 16.95 -5.48
CA ASP A 32 -3.92 17.93 -6.45
C ASP A 32 -2.91 18.09 -7.60
N GLY A 33 -3.31 17.74 -8.83
CA GLY A 33 -2.48 17.85 -10.03
C GLY A 33 -2.67 16.70 -11.01
N ASN A 34 -2.13 16.87 -12.22
CA ASN A 34 -2.17 15.88 -13.31
C ASN A 34 -0.77 15.33 -13.64
N THR A 35 0.09 15.23 -12.61
CA THR A 35 1.36 14.52 -12.74
C THR A 35 1.08 13.03 -12.90
N SER A 36 1.44 12.46 -14.04
CA SER A 36 1.28 11.02 -14.29
C SER A 36 2.10 10.18 -13.31
N LEU A 37 1.61 9.00 -12.97
CA LEU A 37 2.35 8.06 -12.13
C LEU A 37 3.63 7.58 -12.81
N ALA A 38 3.66 7.53 -14.14
CA ALA A 38 4.86 7.23 -14.92
C ALA A 38 5.97 8.27 -14.67
N SER A 39 5.60 9.55 -14.54
CA SER A 39 6.55 10.62 -14.18
C SER A 39 7.03 10.52 -12.73
N VAL A 40 6.14 10.18 -11.79
CA VAL A 40 6.49 10.00 -10.37
C VAL A 40 7.45 8.81 -10.17
N LEU A 41 7.25 7.74 -10.96
CA LEU A 41 8.09 6.54 -10.91
C LEU A 41 9.35 6.65 -11.79
N ASP A 42 9.57 7.78 -12.46
CA ASP A 42 10.72 8.01 -13.35
C ASP A 42 10.88 6.93 -14.44
N VAL A 43 9.75 6.54 -15.05
CA VAL A 43 9.72 5.55 -16.14
C VAL A 43 10.60 6.03 -17.31
N GLY A 44 11.40 5.12 -17.87
CA GLY A 44 12.37 5.42 -18.93
C GLY A 44 13.82 5.56 -18.44
N ASN A 45 14.04 5.80 -17.15
CA ASN A 45 15.37 6.07 -16.58
C ASN A 45 15.92 4.95 -15.67
N ALA A 46 15.33 3.75 -15.70
CA ALA A 46 15.82 2.64 -14.88
C ALA A 46 17.24 2.18 -15.28
N GLU A 47 18.14 2.09 -14.29
CA GLU A 47 19.58 1.83 -14.50
C GLU A 47 20.01 0.42 -14.03
N PHE A 48 19.13 -0.37 -13.40
CA PHE A 48 19.43 -1.70 -12.85
C PHE A 48 20.71 -1.69 -12.01
N ASP A 49 20.74 -0.80 -11.02
CA ASP A 49 21.90 -0.59 -10.19
C ASP A 49 21.89 -1.46 -8.90
N ASN A 50 22.78 -1.13 -7.97
CA ASN A 50 22.88 -1.82 -6.68
C ASN A 50 21.96 -1.23 -5.60
N SER A 51 21.23 -0.16 -5.91
CA SER A 51 20.14 0.27 -5.06
C SER A 51 19.00 -0.75 -5.12
N SER A 52 18.26 -0.81 -4.03
CA SER A 52 17.24 -1.83 -3.78
C SER A 52 15.93 -1.22 -3.27
N LYS A 53 15.92 0.11 -3.14
CA LYS A 53 14.80 0.90 -2.63
C LYS A 53 14.07 1.67 -3.73
N ASP A 54 14.63 1.69 -4.93
CA ASP A 54 14.04 2.18 -6.16
C ASP A 54 13.09 1.13 -6.76
N PHE A 55 12.58 1.47 -7.94
CA PHE A 55 11.51 0.80 -8.65
C PHE A 55 11.93 0.42 -10.08
N ASP A 56 13.23 0.29 -10.36
CA ASP A 56 13.77 0.03 -11.69
C ASP A 56 13.19 -1.24 -12.32
N ILE A 57 13.09 -2.31 -11.55
CA ILE A 57 12.51 -3.58 -12.04
C ILE A 57 11.03 -3.39 -12.36
N LEU A 58 10.30 -2.63 -11.54
CA LEU A 58 8.89 -2.34 -11.77
C LEU A 58 8.67 -1.51 -13.04
N THR A 59 9.46 -0.44 -13.23
CA THR A 59 9.33 0.43 -14.40
C THR A 59 9.71 -0.30 -15.69
N LYS A 60 10.77 -1.12 -15.68
CA LYS A 60 11.12 -1.99 -16.81
C LYS A 60 10.06 -3.04 -17.11
N ALA A 61 9.40 -3.61 -16.10
CA ALA A 61 8.28 -4.52 -16.32
C ALA A 61 7.10 -3.80 -16.99
N ALA A 62 6.77 -2.57 -16.57
CA ALA A 62 5.73 -1.76 -17.20
C ALA A 62 6.08 -1.41 -18.66
N GLU A 63 7.31 -0.99 -18.93
CA GLU A 63 7.81 -0.73 -20.29
C GLU A 63 7.68 -1.98 -21.18
N ALA A 64 8.07 -3.15 -20.67
CA ALA A 64 7.98 -4.41 -21.41
C ALA A 64 6.52 -4.78 -21.74
N VAL A 65 5.59 -4.55 -20.79
CA VAL A 65 4.16 -4.77 -21.03
C VAL A 65 3.63 -3.80 -22.08
N LEU A 66 3.99 -2.53 -22.02
CA LEU A 66 3.54 -1.52 -22.99
C LEU A 66 4.10 -1.78 -24.39
N ALA A 67 5.35 -2.22 -24.49
CA ALA A 67 5.96 -2.62 -25.76
C ALA A 67 5.23 -3.81 -26.41
N ALA A 68 4.77 -4.77 -25.60
CA ALA A 68 4.04 -5.95 -26.10
C ALA A 68 2.54 -5.71 -26.28
N LYS A 69 1.94 -4.84 -25.46
CA LYS A 69 0.50 -4.57 -25.37
C LYS A 69 0.26 -3.07 -25.11
N PRO A 70 0.34 -2.24 -26.14
CA PRO A 70 0.21 -0.78 -26.00
C PRO A 70 -1.15 -0.37 -25.43
N ASP A 71 -2.23 -1.09 -25.75
CA ASP A 71 -3.59 -0.80 -25.28
C ASP A 71 -3.92 -1.42 -23.90
N SER A 72 -2.92 -1.90 -23.16
CA SER A 72 -3.14 -2.48 -21.84
C SER A 72 -3.50 -1.40 -20.81
N PRO A 73 -4.20 -1.75 -19.70
CA PRO A 73 -4.47 -0.82 -18.61
C PRO A 73 -3.20 -0.20 -17.97
N VAL A 74 -2.03 -0.76 -18.22
CA VAL A 74 -0.73 -0.18 -17.79
C VAL A 74 -0.49 1.17 -18.45
N ALA A 75 -1.09 1.44 -19.62
CA ALA A 75 -0.97 2.73 -20.30
C ALA A 75 -1.58 3.89 -19.49
N LEU A 76 -2.53 3.60 -18.61
CA LEU A 76 -3.13 4.59 -17.70
C LEU A 76 -2.12 5.15 -16.69
N LEU A 77 -0.96 4.51 -16.48
CA LEU A 77 0.08 5.08 -15.64
C LEU A 77 0.66 6.38 -16.22
N ALA A 78 0.62 6.54 -17.54
CA ALA A 78 1.04 7.77 -18.22
C ALA A 78 -0.09 8.83 -18.27
N ASP A 79 -1.32 8.46 -17.91
CA ASP A 79 -2.46 9.38 -17.87
C ASP A 79 -2.52 10.07 -16.50
N GLY A 80 -2.25 11.37 -16.48
CA GLY A 80 -2.30 12.20 -15.27
C GLY A 80 -3.71 12.57 -14.82
N ASP A 81 -4.73 12.40 -15.68
CA ASP A 81 -6.11 12.75 -15.35
C ASP A 81 -6.89 11.58 -14.73
N THR A 82 -6.33 10.37 -14.78
CA THR A 82 -6.92 9.19 -14.16
C THR A 82 -6.40 8.99 -12.74
N ALA A 83 -7.30 9.09 -11.75
CA ALA A 83 -6.96 8.81 -10.35
C ALA A 83 -6.72 7.31 -10.11
N LEU A 84 -5.46 6.94 -9.83
CA LEU A 84 -5.04 5.56 -9.59
C LEU A 84 -4.31 5.40 -8.26
N THR A 85 -4.31 4.18 -7.73
CA THR A 85 -3.45 3.77 -6.62
C THR A 85 -2.60 2.60 -7.09
N VAL A 86 -1.27 2.75 -7.03
CA VAL A 86 -0.33 1.71 -7.46
C VAL A 86 0.36 1.10 -6.25
N PHE A 87 0.32 -0.22 -6.17
CA PHE A 87 1.19 -0.97 -5.27
C PHE A 87 2.53 -1.18 -5.97
N ALA A 88 3.50 -0.33 -5.66
CA ALA A 88 4.82 -0.33 -6.27
C ALA A 88 5.82 -1.15 -5.43
N PRO A 89 6.07 -2.44 -5.74
CA PRO A 89 7.15 -3.19 -5.11
C PRO A 89 8.52 -2.60 -5.50
N THR A 90 9.42 -2.48 -4.53
CA THR A 90 10.80 -2.03 -4.80
C THR A 90 11.63 -3.15 -5.44
N ASP A 91 12.80 -2.79 -5.96
CA ASP A 91 13.80 -3.72 -6.47
C ASP A 91 14.16 -4.83 -5.49
N LYS A 92 14.26 -4.52 -4.19
CA LYS A 92 14.46 -5.51 -3.13
C LYS A 92 13.35 -6.56 -3.12
N ALA A 93 12.10 -6.18 -3.31
CA ALA A 93 10.98 -7.13 -3.27
C ALA A 93 11.09 -8.14 -4.42
N PHE A 94 11.45 -7.68 -5.63
CA PHE A 94 11.71 -8.57 -6.76
C PHE A 94 12.94 -9.46 -6.54
N LYS A 95 14.06 -8.89 -6.08
CA LYS A 95 15.30 -9.64 -5.77
C LYS A 95 15.03 -10.73 -4.72
N ASN A 96 14.25 -10.43 -3.69
CA ASN A 96 13.82 -11.41 -2.68
C ASN A 96 12.96 -12.53 -3.29
N LEU A 97 11.98 -12.18 -4.14
CA LEU A 97 11.15 -13.16 -4.81
C LEU A 97 11.99 -14.09 -5.69
N ALA A 98 12.87 -13.55 -6.52
CA ALA A 98 13.76 -14.35 -7.36
C ALA A 98 14.64 -15.29 -6.55
N SER A 99 15.20 -14.81 -5.42
CA SER A 99 16.02 -15.62 -4.52
C SER A 99 15.23 -16.75 -3.84
N ALA A 100 13.95 -16.53 -3.56
CA ALA A 100 13.08 -17.54 -2.95
C ALA A 100 12.60 -18.61 -3.94
N LEU A 101 12.71 -18.34 -5.25
CA LEU A 101 12.32 -19.24 -6.33
C LEU A 101 13.50 -20.03 -6.93
N ALA A 102 14.73 -19.67 -6.59
CA ALA A 102 15.97 -20.32 -7.04
C ALA A 102 16.33 -21.52 -6.14
#